data_AF-A0A090NED8-F1
#
_entry.id   AF-A0A090NED8-F1
#
_cell.length_a   1.000
_cell.length_b   1.000
_cell.length_c   1.000
_cell.angle_alpha   90.00
_cell.angle_beta   90.00
_cell.angle_gamma   90.00
#
_symmetry.space_group_name_H-M   'P 1'
#
loop_
_entity.id
_entity.type
_entity.pdbx_description
1 polymer ?
#
loop_
_entity_poly.entity_id
_entity_poly.type
_entity_poly.pdbx_seq_one_letter_code
_entity_poly.pdbx_strand_id
1 'polypeptide(L)' 'MEYRMFDIGVNLTSSQFAKDRDDVVARAFDAGVNGLLITGTNLRESQQAQKLARQYSSVGQRRGGVLP' A
#
# COMPACT_ATOMS: atom_id res chain seq x y z
N MET A 1 23.24 8.50 7.53
CA MET A 1 22.70 7.24 7.00
C MET A 1 21.26 7.47 6.62
N GLU A 2 20.84 7.01 5.44
CA GLU A 2 19.45 7.13 5.00
C GLU A 2 18.63 6.01 5.66
N TYR A 3 17.62 6.37 6.44
CA TYR A 3 16.71 5.40 7.06
C TYR A 3 15.55 5.11 6.13
N ARG A 4 15.28 3.83 5.86
CA ARG A 4 14.12 3.41 5.06
C ARG A 4 12.94 3.04 5.97
N MET A 5 11.84 3.78 5.85
CA MET A 5 10.61 3.54 6.61
C MET A 5 9.69 2.56 5.88
N PHE A 6 9.09 1.62 6.61
CA PHE A 6 8.16 0.65 6.06
C PHE A 6 6.94 0.53 6.98
N ASP A 7 5.75 0.71 6.44
CA ASP A 7 4.48 0.58 7.19
C ASP A 7 3.95 -0.84 7.05
N ILE A 8 3.79 -1.55 8.18
CA ILE A 8 3.41 -2.97 8.21
C ILE A 8 1.90 -3.20 8.42
N GLY A 9 1.11 -2.14 8.61
CA GLY A 9 -0.25 -2.23 9.16
C GLY A 9 -1.34 -1.60 8.30
N VAL A 10 -1.19 -1.54 6.98
CA VAL A 10 -2.06 -0.69 6.15
C VAL A 10 -3.26 -1.47 5.59
N ASN A 11 -4.48 -1.19 6.05
CA ASN A 11 -5.68 -1.79 5.45
C ASN A 11 -6.25 -0.93 4.31
N LEU A 12 -5.59 -0.92 3.14
CA LEU A 12 -6.07 -0.18 1.96
C LEU A 12 -7.33 -0.79 1.33
N THR A 13 -7.73 -1.99 1.73
CA THR A 13 -8.97 -2.63 1.25
C THR A 13 -10.22 -2.05 1.90
N SER A 14 -10.07 -1.35 3.03
CA SER A 14 -11.17 -0.66 3.72
C SER A 14 -11.87 0.36 2.82
N SER A 15 -13.20 0.45 2.95
CA SER A 15 -14.04 1.40 2.22
C SER A 15 -13.72 2.86 2.54
N GLN A 16 -13.08 3.13 3.69
CA GLN A 16 -12.63 4.46 4.09
C GLN A 16 -11.66 5.09 3.08
N PHE A 17 -10.87 4.27 2.38
CA PHE A 17 -9.90 4.71 1.38
C PHE A 17 -10.42 4.58 -0.05
N ALA A 18 -11.67 4.14 -0.27
CA ALA A 18 -12.16 3.84 -1.61
C ALA A 18 -12.21 5.07 -2.54
N LYS A 19 -12.26 6.28 -1.99
CA LYS A 19 -12.37 7.53 -2.76
C LYS A 19 -11.02 8.09 -3.19
N ASP A 20 -9.97 7.85 -2.41
CA ASP A 20 -8.69 8.55 -2.49
C ASP A 20 -7.48 7.62 -2.28
N ARG A 21 -7.67 6.30 -2.48
CA ARG A 21 -6.65 5.28 -2.20
C ARG A 21 -5.30 5.58 -2.84
N ASP A 22 -5.32 5.92 -4.13
CA ASP A 22 -4.10 6.18 -4.89
C ASP A 22 -3.39 7.44 -4.37
N ASP A 23 -4.16 8.47 -3.98
CA ASP A 23 -3.65 9.70 -3.39
C ASP A 23 -3.05 9.46 -2.00
N VAL A 24 -3.65 8.58 -1.19
CA VAL A 24 -3.11 8.16 0.11
C VAL A 24 -1.76 7.47 -0.07
N VAL A 25 -1.65 6.56 -1.03
CA VAL A 25 -0.42 5.83 -1.34
C VAL A 25 0.66 6.79 -1.86
N ALA A 26 0.32 7.70 -2.77
CA ALA A 26 1.25 8.72 -3.26
C ALA A 26 1.78 9.61 -2.13
N ARG A 27 0.89 10.10 -1.26
CA ARG A 27 1.28 10.91 -0.09
C ARG A 27 2.18 10.16 0.88
N ALA A 28 1.96 8.86 1.09
CA ALA A 28 2.84 8.04 1.94
C ALA A 28 4.26 7.99 1.38
N PHE A 29 4.42 7.77 0.07
CA PHE A 29 5.72 7.77 -0.58
C PHE A 29 6.39 9.15 -0.56
N ASP A 30 5.63 10.22 -0.80
CA ASP A 30 6.16 11.59 -0.73
C ASP A 30 6.57 12.00 0.68
N ALA A 31 5.94 11.44 1.72
CA ALA A 31 6.31 11.62 3.12
C ALA A 31 7.54 10.80 3.56
N GLY A 32 8.11 9.98 2.67
CA GLY A 32 9.30 9.17 2.94
C GLY A 32 9.04 7.75 3.44
N VAL A 33 7.79 7.26 3.39
CA VAL A 33 7.52 5.82 3.55
C VAL A 33 8.02 5.11 2.30
N ASN A 34 8.92 4.13 2.44
CA ASN A 34 9.54 3.44 1.31
C ASN A 34 8.82 2.13 0.94
N GLY A 35 7.92 1.67 1.79
CA GLY A 35 7.05 0.55 1.45
C GLY A 35 5.90 0.34 2.41
N LEU A 36 4.90 -0.39 1.93
CA LEU A 36 3.63 -0.64 2.59
C LEU A 36 3.33 -2.14 2.55
N LEU A 37 2.89 -2.73 3.66
CA LEU A 37 2.26 -4.05 3.72
C LEU A 37 0.74 -3.85 3.82
N ILE A 38 0.02 -4.35 2.83
CA ILE A 38 -1.44 -4.28 2.85
C ILE A 38 -1.98 -5.43 3.72
N THR A 39 -2.70 -5.12 4.78
CA THR A 39 -3.32 -6.13 5.64
C THR A 39 -4.79 -6.34 5.28
N GLY A 40 -5.25 -7.58 5.36
CA GLY A 40 -6.67 -7.94 5.27
C GLY A 40 -7.12 -8.57 6.60
N THR A 41 -8.33 -8.25 7.05
CA THR A 41 -8.85 -8.77 8.34
C THR A 41 -9.65 -10.08 8.19
N ASN A 42 -9.90 -10.50 6.96
CA ASN A 42 -10.60 -11.72 6.61
C ASN A 42 -10.15 -12.22 5.23
N LEU A 43 -10.52 -13.46 4.87
CA LEU A 43 -10.10 -14.10 3.62
C LEU A 43 -10.40 -13.25 2.37
N ARG A 44 -11.57 -12.60 2.32
CA ARG A 44 -11.98 -11.78 1.18
C ARG A 44 -11.07 -10.55 1.07
N GLU A 45 -10.80 -9.89 2.18
CA GLU A 45 -9.88 -8.74 2.22
C GLU A 45 -8.45 -9.15 1.91
N SER A 46 -7.95 -10.27 2.41
CA SER A 46 -6.60 -10.77 2.07
C SER A 46 -6.44 -11.02 0.56
N GLN A 47 -7.48 -11.56 -0.09
CA GLN A 47 -7.49 -11.72 -1.55
C GLN A 47 -7.52 -10.37 -2.29
N GLN A 48 -8.23 -9.37 -1.76
CA GLN A 48 -8.24 -8.02 -2.32
C GLN A 48 -6.89 -7.32 -2.11
N ALA A 49 -6.28 -7.46 -0.93
CA ALA A 49 -4.95 -6.94 -0.61
C ALA A 49 -3.90 -7.48 -1.58
N GLN A 50 -3.93 -8.79 -1.86
CA GLN A 50 -3.03 -9.39 -2.85
C GLN A 50 -3.21 -8.81 -4.26
N LYS A 51 -4.45 -8.62 -4.71
CA LYS A 51 -4.74 -8.02 -6.01
C LYS A 51 -4.27 -6.57 -6.07
N LEU A 52 -4.53 -5.81 -5.03
CA LEU A 52 -4.18 -4.40 -4.91
C LEU A 52 -2.67 -4.19 -4.88
N ALA A 53 -1.93 -4.98 -4.10
CA ALA A 53 -0.46 -4.92 -4.07
C ALA A 53 0.16 -5.20 -5.46
N ARG A 54 -0.42 -6.14 -6.23
CA ARG A 54 0.02 -6.42 -7.60
C ARG A 54 -0.26 -5.26 -8.55
N GLN A 55 -1.38 -4.55 -8.38
CA GLN A 55 -1.70 -3.36 -9.18
C GLN A 55 -0.66 -2.25 -8.96
N TYR A 56 -0.29 -1.98 -7.71
CA TYR A 56 0.77 -1.00 -7.43
C TYR A 56 2.16 -1.45 -7.88
N SER A 57 2.43 -2.76 -7.87
CA SER A 57 3.69 -3.30 -8.38
C SER A 57 3.80 -3.24 -9.91
N SER A 58 2.70 -3.35 -10.65
CA SER A 58 2.69 -3.31 -12.11
C SER A 58 2.67 -1.87 -12.67
N VAL A 59 2.06 -0.94 -11.94
CA VAL A 59 2.12 0.49 -12.23
C VAL A 59 3.46 0.98 -11.70
N GLY A 60 4.51 1.01 -12.55
CA GLY A 60 5.92 1.27 -12.21
C GLY A 60 6.21 2.40 -11.21
N GLN A 61 5.90 2.17 -9.94
CA GLN A 61 6.07 3.10 -8.85
C GLN A 61 7.56 3.22 -8.57
N ARG A 62 8.11 4.34 -9.03
CA ARG A 62 9.54 4.65 -8.97
C ARG A 62 10.06 4.95 -7.55
N ARG A 63 9.22 4.91 -6.51
CA ARG A 63 9.54 5.47 -5.18
C ARG A 63 9.27 4.57 -3.96
N GLY A 64 8.77 3.34 -4.12
CA GLY A 64 8.60 2.41 -3.00
C GLY A 64 7.88 1.12 -3.37
N GLY A 65 7.88 0.12 -2.48
CA GLY A 65 7.30 -1.19 -2.72
C GLY A 65 6.00 -1.43 -1.95
N VAL A 66 5.00 -2.04 -2.59
CA VAL A 66 3.75 -2.45 -1.93
C VAL A 66 3.65 -3.96 -1.90
N LEU A 67 3.50 -4.52 -0.70
CA LEU A 67 3.41 -5.96 -0.44
C LEU A 67 1.96 -6.37 -0.08
N PRO A 68 1.58 -7.61 -0.43
CA PRO A 68 0.24 -8.16 -0.20
C PRO A 68 0.00 -8.58 1.25
#